data_AF-A0A136N8B2-F1
#
_entry.id   AF-A0A136N8B2-F1
#
_cell.length_a   1.000
_cell.length_b   1.000
_cell.length_c   1.000
_cell.angle_alpha   90.00
_cell.angle_beta   90.00
_cell.angle_gamma   90.00
#
_symmetry.space_group_name_H-M   'P 1'
#
loop_
_entity.id
_entity.type
_entity.pdbx_description
1 polymer ?
#
loop_
_entity_poly.entity_id
_entity_poly.type
_entity_poly.pdbx_seq_one_letter_code
_entity_poly.pdbx_strand_id
1 'polypeptide(L)'
;MKILFTLLAVSIIFFSCGKKDEIKNTDNQKKDTTTQTKTETKSNSTGTTEPGESLSEGIKNLVYEPGKIPPSVKYDGKIVAGAKWEDKNGQNLLIVCETEVKSKGDERSKELFAYQYIINGEDSKMLWKVNDFVKDCPLDITLSLIPGSISVTDINKDGIAENTFLYRMACKGDVSPDDMKLIMHEGETKYAIRGQMLLIMGGEKYGGEMNTDPSFNKAPSGFFAYAREQWKKFETEKAGE
;
A
#
# COMPACT_ATOMS: atom_id res chain seq x y z
N MET A 1 -56.85 -21.46 2.98
CA MET A 1 -57.09 -20.74 1.71
C MET A 1 -55.76 -20.71 0.96
N LYS A 2 -55.61 -21.54 -0.08
CA LYS A 2 -54.34 -21.78 -0.79
C LYS A 2 -54.05 -20.60 -1.72
N ILE A 3 -52.91 -19.94 -1.56
CA ILE A 3 -52.44 -18.90 -2.47
C ILE A 3 -51.42 -19.53 -3.42
N LEU A 4 -51.75 -19.44 -4.70
CA LEU A 4 -51.12 -20.03 -5.86
C LEU A 4 -49.89 -19.18 -6.26
N PHE A 5 -48.70 -19.78 -6.28
CA PHE A 5 -47.50 -19.15 -6.84
C PHE A 5 -47.43 -19.44 -8.34
N THR A 6 -47.64 -18.42 -9.17
CA THR A 6 -47.41 -18.47 -10.62
C THR A 6 -45.96 -18.09 -10.92
N LEU A 7 -45.21 -19.06 -11.45
CA LEU A 7 -43.92 -18.87 -12.10
C LEU A 7 -44.08 -17.97 -13.35
N LEU A 8 -43.19 -17.00 -13.53
CA LEU A 8 -42.96 -16.37 -14.83
C LEU A 8 -41.48 -16.57 -15.21
N ALA A 9 -41.27 -17.45 -16.18
CA ALA A 9 -39.98 -17.69 -16.81
C ALA A 9 -39.73 -16.61 -17.88
N VAL A 10 -38.58 -15.95 -17.83
CA VAL A 10 -38.09 -15.08 -18.91
C VAL A 10 -36.82 -15.70 -19.47
N SER A 11 -36.96 -16.27 -20.67
CA SER A 11 -35.83 -16.68 -21.52
C SER A 11 -35.35 -15.48 -22.32
N ILE A 12 -34.07 -15.13 -22.21
CA ILE A 12 -33.39 -14.24 -23.15
C ILE A 12 -32.38 -15.08 -23.90
N ILE A 13 -32.51 -15.07 -25.22
CA ILE A 13 -31.75 -15.88 -26.14
C ILE A 13 -31.11 -14.95 -27.20
N PHE A 14 -29.79 -15.13 -27.31
CA PHE A 14 -28.90 -15.06 -28.48
C PHE A 14 -28.25 -13.76 -29.05
N PHE A 15 -26.97 -14.00 -29.39
CA PHE A 15 -26.10 -13.51 -30.48
C PHE A 15 -25.39 -12.15 -30.37
N SER A 16 -24.07 -12.20 -30.20
CA SER A 16 -23.13 -11.62 -31.18
C SER A 16 -21.74 -12.26 -31.09
N CYS A 17 -21.15 -12.55 -32.25
CA CYS A 17 -19.91 -13.32 -32.45
C CYS A 17 -19.03 -12.62 -33.51
N GLY A 18 -17.71 -12.52 -33.24
CA GLY A 18 -16.60 -12.28 -34.20
C GLY A 18 -16.47 -10.86 -34.76
N LYS A 19 -15.29 -10.29 -35.10
CA LYS A 19 -13.87 -10.70 -35.25
C LYS A 19 -13.06 -9.37 -35.20
N LYS A 20 -11.97 -9.27 -34.43
CA LYS A 20 -10.54 -9.25 -34.86
C LYS A 20 -10.23 -8.70 -36.27
N ASP A 21 -9.45 -7.62 -36.30
CA ASP A 21 -8.39 -7.40 -37.29
C ASP A 21 -7.15 -6.79 -36.62
N GLU A 22 -6.00 -7.42 -36.86
CA GLU A 22 -4.64 -6.96 -36.55
C GLU A 22 -4.09 -6.17 -37.74
N ILE A 23 -3.30 -5.13 -37.48
CA ILE A 23 -2.36 -4.57 -38.47
C ILE A 23 -0.95 -4.57 -37.87
N LYS A 24 -0.01 -5.05 -38.68
CA LYS A 24 1.40 -5.34 -38.40
C LYS A 24 2.32 -4.11 -38.53
N ASN A 25 3.43 -4.22 -37.79
CA ASN A 25 4.71 -3.51 -37.82
C ASN A 25 5.22 -2.96 -39.17
N THR A 26 6.02 -1.90 -39.11
CA THR A 26 7.36 -1.87 -39.75
C THR A 26 8.33 -0.95 -39.00
N ASP A 27 9.52 -1.50 -38.74
CA ASP A 27 10.75 -0.88 -38.21
C ASP A 27 11.28 0.31 -39.04
N ASN A 28 12.11 1.14 -38.41
CA ASN A 28 13.39 1.55 -39.01
C ASN A 28 14.42 2.01 -37.96
N GLN A 29 15.56 1.32 -37.96
CA GLN A 29 16.81 1.66 -37.26
C GLN A 29 17.65 2.68 -38.07
N LYS A 30 18.41 3.55 -37.38
CA LYS A 30 19.78 4.00 -37.71
C LYS A 30 20.34 4.81 -36.51
N LYS A 31 21.27 4.33 -35.70
CA LYS A 31 22.75 4.23 -35.81
C LYS A 31 23.48 5.58 -35.96
N ASP A 32 24.20 5.98 -34.89
CA ASP A 32 25.62 6.40 -34.82
C ASP A 32 25.88 7.00 -33.41
N THR A 33 26.67 6.39 -32.52
CA THR A 33 28.16 6.37 -32.39
C THR A 33 28.80 7.76 -32.36
N THR A 34 29.38 8.15 -31.20
CA THR A 34 30.81 8.54 -31.04
C THR A 34 31.07 9.56 -29.90
N THR A 35 31.93 9.12 -28.95
CA THR A 35 32.96 9.88 -28.18
C THR A 35 32.61 10.73 -26.96
N GLN A 36 32.96 10.12 -25.80
CA GLN A 36 33.79 10.61 -24.69
C GLN A 36 34.14 12.10 -24.60
N THR A 37 33.97 12.68 -23.41
CA THR A 37 35.04 13.44 -22.74
C THR A 37 34.85 13.37 -21.22
N LYS A 38 35.95 13.01 -20.55
CA LYS A 38 36.15 12.94 -19.11
C LYS A 38 36.65 14.33 -18.67
N THR A 39 36.00 14.96 -17.69
CA THR A 39 36.67 15.94 -16.81
C THR A 39 36.04 15.86 -15.43
N GLU A 40 36.89 15.62 -14.44
CA GLU A 40 36.59 15.59 -13.01
C GLU A 40 36.17 16.97 -12.50
N THR A 41 35.20 17.03 -11.59
CA THR A 41 35.19 18.02 -10.51
C THR A 41 34.43 17.43 -9.32
N LYS A 42 35.14 17.27 -8.20
CA LYS A 42 34.55 17.02 -6.89
C LYS A 42 33.59 18.15 -6.54
N SER A 43 32.34 17.83 -6.22
CA SER A 43 31.51 18.67 -5.38
C SER A 43 30.72 17.77 -4.43
N ASN A 44 30.94 17.98 -3.13
CA ASN A 44 30.00 17.59 -2.09
C ASN A 44 28.60 18.10 -2.48
N SER A 45 27.60 17.23 -2.36
CA SER A 45 26.20 17.60 -2.53
C SER A 45 25.36 16.82 -1.53
N THR A 46 25.10 17.48 -0.41
CA THR A 46 23.90 17.34 0.41
C THR A 46 22.66 17.37 -0.50
N GLY A 47 21.99 16.23 -0.71
CA GLY A 47 20.59 16.21 -1.19
C GLY A 47 19.71 16.32 0.05
N THR A 48 19.06 17.42 0.39
CA THR A 48 18.14 18.28 -0.38
C THR A 48 16.97 17.49 -0.93
N THR A 49 15.92 17.53 -0.12
CA THR A 49 14.53 17.12 -0.31
C THR A 49 13.98 17.60 -1.66
N GLU A 50 13.32 16.69 -2.39
CA GLU A 50 12.55 17.07 -3.58
C GLU A 50 11.28 17.86 -3.20
N PRO A 51 10.94 18.95 -3.91
CA PRO A 51 9.78 19.78 -3.61
C PRO A 51 8.56 19.43 -4.49
N GLY A 52 7.39 19.33 -3.84
CA GLY A 52 6.15 19.87 -4.42
C GLY A 52 5.02 18.89 -4.75
N GLU A 53 4.61 18.02 -3.84
CA GLU A 53 3.21 17.56 -3.80
C GLU A 53 2.44 18.60 -2.98
N SER A 54 1.56 19.39 -3.63
CA SER A 54 0.82 20.43 -2.93
C SER A 54 -0.09 19.77 -1.90
N LEU A 55 0.21 19.98 -0.61
CA LEU A 55 -0.70 19.65 0.48
C LEU A 55 -2.07 20.26 0.12
N SER A 56 -3.08 19.40 0.03
CA SER A 56 -4.48 19.82 -0.16
C SER A 56 -4.87 20.83 0.91
N GLU A 57 -5.76 21.77 0.59
CA GLU A 57 -6.17 22.84 1.53
C GLU A 57 -6.71 22.32 2.88
N GLY A 58 -7.09 21.04 2.96
CA GLY A 58 -7.58 20.36 4.16
C GLY A 58 -6.51 19.82 5.12
N ILE A 59 -5.28 19.57 4.66
CA ILE A 59 -4.24 18.91 5.46
C ILE A 59 -3.16 19.91 5.86
N LYS A 60 -2.89 19.98 7.16
CA LYS A 60 -1.91 20.90 7.74
C LYS A 60 -0.88 20.13 8.55
N ASN A 61 0.30 20.73 8.72
CA ASN A 61 1.33 20.24 9.63
C ASN A 61 1.74 18.77 9.40
N LEU A 62 1.63 18.29 8.15
CA LEU A 62 1.98 16.92 7.79
C LEU A 62 3.49 16.69 7.96
N VAL A 63 3.84 15.68 8.75
CA VAL A 63 5.22 15.21 8.95
C VAL A 63 5.23 13.68 8.97
N TYR A 64 6.12 13.06 8.20
CA TYR A 64 6.31 11.60 8.13
C TYR A 64 7.25 11.07 9.22
N GLU A 65 7.04 11.54 10.44
CA GLU A 65 7.71 11.09 11.65
C GLU A 65 6.71 11.26 12.79
N PRO A 66 6.48 10.23 13.64
CA PRO A 66 5.48 10.33 14.69
C PRO A 66 5.91 11.26 15.83
N GLY A 67 7.21 11.58 15.95
CA GLY A 67 7.75 12.47 16.98
C GLY A 67 7.59 11.89 18.39
N LYS A 68 7.39 12.76 19.38
CA LYS A 68 7.15 12.34 20.76
C LYS A 68 5.73 11.80 20.89
N ILE A 69 5.62 10.50 21.21
CA ILE A 69 4.35 9.82 21.43
C ILE A 69 3.75 10.21 22.80
N PRO A 70 2.49 10.69 22.87
CA PRO A 70 1.82 10.93 24.14
C PRO A 70 1.67 9.65 24.98
N PRO A 71 1.80 9.70 26.32
CA PRO A 71 1.68 8.51 27.18
C PRO A 71 0.33 7.77 27.11
N SER A 72 -0.73 8.48 26.68
CA SER A 72 -2.06 7.92 26.47
C SER A 72 -2.15 6.99 25.25
N VAL A 73 -1.26 7.16 24.26
CA VAL A 73 -1.21 6.32 23.05
C VAL A 73 -0.66 4.94 23.41
N LYS A 74 -1.47 3.90 23.18
CA LYS A 74 -1.10 2.50 23.45
C LYS A 74 -0.80 1.77 22.15
N TYR A 75 0.29 1.03 22.11
CA TYR A 75 0.67 0.27 20.92
C TYR A 75 1.44 -0.99 21.29
N ASP A 76 1.37 -1.97 20.40
CA ASP A 76 2.05 -3.25 20.53
C ASP A 76 3.24 -3.30 19.56
N GLY A 77 4.40 -3.77 20.04
CA GLY A 77 5.62 -3.86 19.24
C GLY A 77 6.45 -2.57 19.23
N LYS A 78 7.41 -2.51 18.30
CA LYS A 78 8.30 -1.36 18.10
C LYS A 78 7.77 -0.51 16.95
N ILE A 79 7.67 0.80 17.15
CA ILE A 79 7.32 1.75 16.09
C ILE A 79 8.44 1.72 15.03
N VAL A 80 8.07 1.44 13.78
CA VAL A 80 8.97 1.40 12.63
C VAL A 80 8.80 2.60 11.70
N ALA A 81 7.60 3.19 11.69
CA ALA A 81 7.30 4.41 10.94
C ALA A 81 6.01 5.05 11.46
N GLY A 82 5.73 6.27 11.03
CA GLY A 82 4.49 6.96 11.34
C GLY A 82 4.35 8.28 10.61
N ALA A 83 3.21 8.93 10.81
CA ALA A 83 2.96 10.27 10.31
C ALA A 83 2.07 11.02 11.30
N LYS A 84 2.18 12.35 11.31
CA LYS A 84 1.27 13.24 12.04
C LYS A 84 0.76 14.31 11.10
N TRP A 85 -0.50 14.70 11.27
CA TRP A 85 -1.11 15.78 10.50
C TRP A 85 -2.29 16.38 11.25
N GLU A 86 -2.78 17.50 10.74
CA GLU A 86 -4.02 18.12 11.18
C GLU A 86 -5.02 18.13 10.02
N ASP A 87 -6.23 17.69 10.29
CA ASP A 87 -7.37 17.73 9.36
C ASP A 87 -8.66 18.10 10.14
N LYS A 88 -9.85 17.96 9.53
CA LYS A 88 -11.13 18.26 10.19
C LYS A 88 -11.43 17.38 11.41
N ASN A 89 -10.78 16.22 11.57
CA ASN A 89 -10.90 15.38 12.77
C ASN A 89 -9.98 15.83 13.91
N GLY A 90 -9.08 16.79 13.67
CA GLY A 90 -8.14 17.31 14.66
C GLY A 90 -6.70 16.86 14.40
N GLN A 91 -5.91 16.73 15.47
CA GLN A 91 -4.53 16.26 15.39
C GLN A 91 -4.49 14.75 15.26
N ASN A 92 -4.01 14.26 14.14
CA ASN A 92 -3.93 12.84 13.82
C ASN A 92 -2.50 12.32 14.01
N LEU A 93 -2.39 11.09 14.48
CA LEU A 93 -1.15 10.34 14.60
C LEU A 93 -1.36 8.93 14.04
N LEU A 94 -0.65 8.62 12.96
CA LEU A 94 -0.48 7.26 12.44
C LEU A 94 0.84 6.69 12.95
N ILE A 95 0.80 5.48 13.50
CA ILE A 95 2.00 4.69 13.83
C ILE A 95 1.86 3.28 13.27
N VAL A 96 2.94 2.78 12.67
CA VAL A 96 3.09 1.38 12.25
C VAL A 96 4.14 0.74 13.15
N CYS A 97 3.80 -0.42 13.71
CA CYS A 97 4.61 -1.15 14.65
C CYS A 97 4.83 -2.58 14.19
N GLU A 98 6.00 -3.13 14.49
CA GLU A 98 6.35 -4.52 14.24
C GLU A 98 6.86 -5.16 15.53
N THR A 99 6.52 -6.42 15.78
CA THR A 99 7.19 -7.18 16.84
C THR A 99 8.53 -7.70 16.37
N GLU A 100 9.40 -8.02 17.32
CA GLU A 100 10.50 -8.94 17.02
C GLU A 100 9.96 -10.32 16.65
N VAL A 101 10.80 -11.11 15.99
CA VAL A 101 10.46 -12.50 15.66
C VAL A 101 10.47 -13.33 16.95
N LYS A 102 9.32 -13.87 17.32
CA LYS A 102 9.17 -14.81 18.43
C LYS A 102 9.46 -16.21 17.92
N SER A 103 10.32 -16.96 18.59
CA SER A 103 10.65 -18.34 18.22
C SER A 103 10.17 -19.33 19.27
N LYS A 104 9.60 -20.46 18.84
CA LYS A 104 9.16 -21.56 19.69
C LYS A 104 9.55 -22.88 19.02
N GLY A 105 10.64 -23.49 19.47
CA GLY A 105 11.27 -24.58 18.70
C GLY A 105 11.75 -24.06 17.36
N ASP A 106 11.41 -24.75 16.28
CA ASP A 106 11.76 -24.35 14.90
C ASP A 106 10.75 -23.37 14.28
N GLU A 107 9.64 -23.10 14.98
CA GLU A 107 8.58 -22.21 14.51
C GLU A 107 8.85 -20.76 14.89
N ARG A 108 8.58 -19.85 13.95
CA ARG A 108 8.74 -18.40 14.09
C ARG A 108 7.42 -17.68 13.90
N SER A 109 7.20 -16.62 14.66
CA SER A 109 6.02 -15.75 14.55
C SER A 109 6.40 -14.29 14.59
N LYS A 110 5.72 -13.46 13.81
CA LYS A 110 5.89 -12.00 13.77
C LYS A 110 4.53 -11.35 13.58
N GLU A 111 4.33 -10.19 14.19
CA GLU A 111 3.10 -9.42 14.10
C GLU A 111 3.38 -7.99 13.64
N LEU A 112 2.45 -7.45 12.87
CA LEU A 112 2.43 -6.06 12.43
C LEU A 112 1.15 -5.42 12.93
N PHE A 113 1.28 -4.18 13.39
CA PHE A 113 0.18 -3.35 13.83
C PHE A 113 0.25 -1.98 13.15
N ALA A 114 -0.89 -1.41 12.84
CA ALA A 114 -0.99 0.01 12.50
C ALA A 114 -2.14 0.63 13.28
N TYR A 115 -1.96 1.85 13.75
CA TYR A 115 -2.94 2.57 14.54
C TYR A 115 -3.04 4.01 14.05
N GLN A 116 -4.27 4.52 13.94
CA GLN A 116 -4.51 5.95 13.88
C GLN A 116 -5.15 6.43 15.18
N TYR A 117 -4.64 7.53 15.70
CA TYR A 117 -5.12 8.21 16.88
C TYR A 117 -5.50 9.65 16.56
N ILE A 118 -6.56 10.13 17.22
CA ILE A 118 -6.83 11.56 17.36
C ILE A 118 -6.27 12.02 18.71
N ILE A 119 -5.39 13.01 18.69
CA ILE A 119 -4.70 13.56 19.85
C ILE A 119 -5.40 14.84 20.31
N ASN A 120 -5.68 14.92 21.61
CA ASN A 120 -6.32 16.07 22.26
C ASN A 120 -5.48 16.47 23.49
N GLY A 121 -4.40 17.23 23.26
CA GLY A 121 -3.46 17.55 24.32
C GLY A 121 -2.71 16.30 24.80
N GLU A 122 -2.91 15.93 26.07
CA GLU A 122 -2.31 14.71 26.65
C GLU A 122 -3.14 13.45 26.41
N ASP A 123 -4.42 13.61 26.06
CA ASP A 123 -5.35 12.52 25.79
C ASP A 123 -5.29 12.07 24.33
N SER A 124 -5.67 10.82 24.09
CA SER A 124 -5.77 10.27 22.75
C SER A 124 -6.99 9.36 22.61
N LYS A 125 -7.58 9.34 21.41
CA LYS A 125 -8.65 8.43 21.02
C LYS A 125 -8.16 7.61 19.84
N MET A 126 -8.10 6.29 19.99
CA MET A 126 -7.81 5.39 18.86
C MET A 126 -9.00 5.44 17.90
N LEU A 127 -8.73 5.74 16.64
CA LEU A 127 -9.73 5.73 15.58
C LEU A 127 -9.87 4.33 14.98
N TRP A 128 -8.76 3.66 14.70
CA TRP A 128 -8.74 2.27 14.25
C TRP A 128 -7.41 1.59 14.55
N LYS A 129 -7.44 0.25 14.47
CA LYS A 129 -6.29 -0.65 14.56
C LYS A 129 -6.32 -1.64 13.41
N VAL A 130 -5.19 -1.81 12.75
CA VAL A 130 -4.90 -2.94 11.86
C VAL A 130 -3.95 -3.88 12.60
N ASN A 131 -4.22 -5.18 12.51
CA ASN A 131 -3.30 -6.22 12.96
C ASN A 131 -3.21 -7.29 11.89
N ASP A 132 -1.98 -7.70 11.59
CA ASP A 132 -1.67 -8.85 10.76
C ASP A 132 -0.53 -9.64 11.38
N PHE A 133 -0.39 -10.91 10.98
CA PHE A 133 0.58 -11.80 11.57
C PHE A 133 1.00 -12.91 10.61
N VAL A 134 2.24 -13.36 10.79
CA VAL A 134 2.67 -14.69 10.36
C VAL A 134 2.91 -15.48 11.65
N LYS A 135 2.24 -16.64 11.77
CA LYS A 135 2.31 -17.51 12.95
C LYS A 135 2.86 -18.87 12.57
N ASP A 136 3.56 -19.47 13.53
CA ASP A 136 4.01 -20.86 13.51
C ASP A 136 4.74 -21.23 12.20
N CYS A 137 5.58 -20.32 11.69
CA CYS A 137 6.29 -20.49 10.44
C CYS A 137 7.56 -21.33 10.64
N PRO A 138 7.69 -22.52 10.03
CA PRO A 138 8.88 -23.37 10.17
C PRO A 138 10.03 -22.96 9.23
N LEU A 139 9.84 -21.92 8.42
CA LEU A 139 10.77 -21.47 7.38
C LEU A 139 11.22 -20.01 7.63
N ASP A 140 11.66 -19.33 6.58
CA ASP A 140 11.97 -17.90 6.65
C ASP A 140 10.68 -17.10 6.72
N ILE A 141 10.67 -16.16 7.65
CA ILE A 141 9.51 -15.32 7.97
C ILE A 141 9.78 -13.89 7.53
N THR A 142 8.85 -13.35 6.76
CA THR A 142 8.79 -11.92 6.44
C THR A 142 7.45 -11.39 6.94
N LEU A 143 7.49 -10.25 7.63
CA LEU A 143 6.32 -9.40 7.84
C LEU A 143 6.87 -8.01 8.15
N SER A 144 6.79 -7.08 7.20
CA SER A 144 7.40 -5.76 7.35
C SER A 144 6.68 -4.70 6.55
N LEU A 145 6.60 -3.50 7.10
CA LEU A 145 6.23 -2.30 6.35
C LEU A 145 7.18 -2.13 5.15
N ILE A 146 6.62 -1.80 3.99
CA ILE A 146 7.42 -1.40 2.83
C ILE A 146 7.92 0.03 3.09
N PRO A 147 9.25 0.26 3.13
CA PRO A 147 9.81 1.58 3.43
C PRO A 147 9.27 2.68 2.50
N GLY A 148 8.93 3.83 3.06
CA GLY A 148 8.42 4.99 2.30
C GLY A 148 7.00 4.83 1.75
N SER A 149 6.29 3.75 2.10
CA SER A 149 4.92 3.52 1.61
C SER A 149 3.83 4.30 2.35
N ILE A 150 4.15 4.91 3.50
CA ILE A 150 3.19 5.75 4.22
C ILE A 150 2.92 7.01 3.40
N SER A 151 1.65 7.28 3.16
CA SER A 151 1.16 8.49 2.49
C SER A 151 -0.09 9.02 3.19
N VAL A 152 -0.29 10.32 3.11
CA VAL A 152 -1.42 11.04 3.71
C VAL A 152 -1.90 12.04 2.67
N THR A 153 -3.16 11.95 2.27
CA THR A 153 -3.76 12.68 1.15
C THR A 153 -5.16 13.16 1.50
N ASP A 154 -5.74 14.02 0.67
CA ASP A 154 -7.17 14.41 0.71
C ASP A 154 -7.68 14.36 -0.74
N ILE A 155 -7.86 13.14 -1.24
CA ILE A 155 -8.11 12.83 -2.65
C ILE A 155 -9.46 13.42 -3.07
N ASN A 156 -10.46 13.31 -2.20
CA ASN A 156 -11.81 13.79 -2.46
C ASN A 156 -12.02 15.27 -2.03
N LYS A 157 -11.04 15.90 -1.39
CA LYS A 157 -11.06 17.31 -0.93
C LYS A 157 -12.15 17.57 0.11
N ASP A 158 -12.51 16.58 0.91
CA ASP A 158 -13.48 16.73 1.98
C ASP A 158 -12.85 17.26 3.28
N GLY A 159 -11.52 17.37 3.34
CA GLY A 159 -10.76 17.86 4.48
C GLY A 159 -10.57 16.83 5.59
N ILE A 160 -10.82 15.55 5.33
CA ILE A 160 -10.48 14.40 6.14
C ILE A 160 -9.38 13.65 5.39
N ALA A 161 -8.24 13.41 6.03
CA ALA A 161 -7.17 12.77 5.30
C ALA A 161 -7.45 11.28 5.06
N GLU A 162 -7.18 10.81 3.84
CA GLU A 162 -6.89 9.40 3.64
C GLU A 162 -5.43 9.13 4.01
N ASN A 163 -5.19 8.02 4.71
CA ASN A 163 -3.84 7.55 4.97
C ASN A 163 -3.66 6.13 4.41
N THR A 164 -2.52 5.88 3.79
CA THR A 164 -2.21 4.62 3.14
C THR A 164 -0.86 4.13 3.57
N PHE A 165 -0.72 2.81 3.75
CA PHE A 165 0.55 2.15 3.96
C PHE A 165 0.54 0.77 3.29
N LEU A 166 1.71 0.28 2.90
CA LEU A 166 1.88 -1.03 2.30
C LEU A 166 2.85 -1.86 3.12
N TYR A 167 2.57 -3.15 3.25
CA TYR A 167 3.47 -4.10 3.88
C TYR A 167 3.51 -5.40 3.09
N ARG A 168 4.60 -6.14 3.29
CA ARG A 168 4.81 -7.46 2.71
C ARG A 168 4.88 -8.52 3.78
N MET A 169 4.51 -9.75 3.45
CA MET A 169 4.57 -10.89 4.36
C MET A 169 4.81 -12.20 3.63
N ALA A 170 5.47 -13.14 4.30
CA ALA A 170 5.71 -14.48 3.80
C ALA A 170 6.09 -15.45 4.93
N CYS A 171 5.85 -16.73 4.66
CA CYS A 171 6.45 -17.87 5.35
C CYS A 171 6.88 -18.88 4.29
N LYS A 172 8.15 -18.87 3.89
CA LYS A 172 8.64 -19.65 2.74
C LYS A 172 10.12 -19.98 2.85
N GLY A 173 10.56 -20.97 2.09
CA GLY A 173 11.96 -21.40 1.99
C GLY A 173 12.46 -21.40 0.54
N ASP A 174 11.78 -20.64 -0.33
CA ASP A 174 12.07 -20.51 -1.76
C ASP A 174 12.10 -19.03 -2.18
N VAL A 175 12.33 -18.81 -3.47
CA VAL A 175 12.39 -17.47 -4.09
C VAL A 175 11.05 -17.05 -4.70
N SER A 176 9.92 -17.61 -4.26
CA SER A 176 8.60 -17.13 -4.69
C SER A 176 8.40 -15.65 -4.28
N PRO A 177 7.43 -14.91 -4.83
CA PRO A 177 7.14 -13.55 -4.38
C PRO A 177 6.57 -13.49 -2.94
N ASP A 178 6.77 -12.38 -2.23
CA ASP A 178 6.04 -12.11 -0.98
C ASP A 178 4.58 -11.75 -1.26
N ASP A 179 3.69 -12.02 -0.31
CA ASP A 179 2.37 -11.39 -0.32
C ASP A 179 2.54 -9.89 -0.03
N MET A 180 1.76 -9.05 -0.70
CA MET A 180 1.69 -7.60 -0.47
C MET A 180 0.28 -7.18 -0.14
N LYS A 181 0.15 -6.24 0.80
CA LYS A 181 -1.12 -5.65 1.20
C LYS A 181 -0.97 -4.13 1.24
N LEU A 182 -1.86 -3.44 0.54
CA LEU A 182 -2.10 -2.02 0.69
C LEU A 182 -3.32 -1.85 1.58
N ILE A 183 -3.18 -1.03 2.62
CA ILE A 183 -4.28 -0.64 3.50
C ILE A 183 -4.40 0.87 3.44
N MET A 184 -5.60 1.35 3.14
CA MET A 184 -5.97 2.76 3.12
C MET A 184 -7.15 3.00 4.05
N HIS A 185 -7.15 4.11 4.77
CA HIS A 185 -8.24 4.54 5.62
C HIS A 185 -8.60 5.99 5.36
N GLU A 186 -9.91 6.29 5.30
CA GLU A 186 -10.46 7.63 5.53
C GLU A 186 -11.38 7.52 6.76
N GLY A 187 -11.06 8.25 7.83
CA GLY A 187 -11.72 8.06 9.11
C GLY A 187 -11.62 6.58 9.58
N GLU A 188 -12.76 5.97 9.91
CA GLU A 188 -12.85 4.56 10.30
C GLU A 188 -13.02 3.60 9.09
N THR A 189 -13.29 4.13 7.90
CA THR A 189 -13.56 3.31 6.71
C THR A 189 -12.26 2.77 6.12
N LYS A 190 -12.18 1.44 6.02
CA LYS A 190 -11.01 0.73 5.49
C LYS A 190 -11.21 0.36 4.02
N TYR A 191 -10.16 0.56 3.24
CA TYR A 191 -10.00 0.06 1.88
C TYR A 191 -8.73 -0.78 1.78
N ALA A 192 -8.74 -1.82 0.94
CA ALA A 192 -7.60 -2.71 0.83
C ALA A 192 -7.37 -3.25 -0.58
N ILE A 193 -6.11 -3.43 -0.93
CA ILE A 193 -5.68 -4.23 -2.07
C ILE A 193 -4.75 -5.32 -1.54
N ARG A 194 -4.92 -6.56 -2.02
CA ARG A 194 -4.15 -7.73 -1.59
C ARG A 194 -3.65 -8.51 -2.78
N GLY A 195 -2.50 -9.13 -2.68
CA GLY A 195 -1.94 -9.91 -3.76
C GLY A 195 -0.48 -10.22 -3.51
N GLN A 196 0.31 -10.28 -4.56
CA GLN A 196 1.72 -10.62 -4.45
C GLN A 196 2.59 -9.48 -4.96
N MET A 197 3.80 -9.39 -4.41
CA MET A 197 4.87 -8.62 -5.03
C MET A 197 5.16 -9.17 -6.43
N LEU A 198 5.66 -8.30 -7.30
CA LEU A 198 6.16 -8.64 -8.61
C LEU A 198 7.66 -8.90 -8.52
N LEU A 199 8.05 -10.14 -8.75
CA LEU A 199 9.44 -10.55 -8.82
C LEU A 199 9.87 -10.66 -10.29
N ILE A 200 11.04 -10.09 -10.61
CA ILE A 200 11.63 -10.17 -11.96
C ILE A 200 12.94 -10.95 -11.89
N MET A 201 12.97 -12.15 -12.48
CA MET A 201 14.14 -13.02 -12.51
C MET A 201 14.42 -13.49 -13.94
N GLY A 202 15.65 -13.27 -14.42
CA GLY A 202 16.04 -13.69 -15.77
C GLY A 202 15.21 -13.06 -16.90
N GLY A 203 14.56 -11.91 -16.64
CA GLY A 203 13.63 -11.26 -17.58
C GLY A 203 12.19 -11.79 -17.52
N GLU A 204 11.93 -12.84 -16.74
CA GLU A 204 10.59 -13.36 -16.49
C GLU A 204 9.96 -12.74 -15.24
N LYS A 205 8.63 -12.68 -15.23
CA LYS A 205 7.83 -12.09 -14.15
C LYS A 205 7.10 -13.18 -13.38
N TYR A 206 7.20 -13.12 -12.06
CA TYR A 206 6.55 -14.02 -11.13
C TYR A 206 5.70 -13.21 -10.14
N GLY A 207 4.47 -13.67 -9.90
CA GLY A 207 3.49 -12.96 -9.06
C GLY A 207 3.00 -11.65 -9.66
N GLY A 208 2.75 -10.66 -8.80
CA GLY A 208 2.20 -9.35 -9.17
C GLY A 208 0.68 -9.32 -9.30
N GLU A 209 -0.01 -10.37 -8.85
CA GLU A 209 -1.47 -10.37 -8.76
C GLU A 209 -1.94 -9.24 -7.85
N MET A 210 -3.04 -8.58 -8.23
CA MET A 210 -3.61 -7.47 -7.48
C MET A 210 -5.12 -7.69 -7.35
N ASN A 211 -5.57 -8.06 -6.15
CA ASN A 211 -6.96 -8.30 -5.82
C ASN A 211 -7.52 -7.13 -5.03
N THR A 212 -8.53 -6.47 -5.59
CA THR A 212 -9.17 -5.31 -4.97
C THR A 212 -10.27 -5.76 -4.02
N ASP A 213 -10.30 -5.19 -2.81
CA ASP A 213 -11.35 -5.46 -1.83
C ASP A 213 -12.69 -4.80 -2.25
N PRO A 214 -13.84 -5.44 -2.00
CA PRO A 214 -15.16 -4.87 -2.31
C PRO A 214 -15.44 -3.51 -1.65
N SER A 215 -14.69 -3.12 -0.61
CA SER A 215 -14.72 -1.77 -0.01
C SER A 215 -14.59 -0.65 -1.05
N PHE A 216 -13.82 -0.85 -2.12
CA PHE A 216 -13.68 0.15 -3.18
C PHE A 216 -14.94 0.35 -4.05
N ASN A 217 -15.91 -0.56 -4.02
CA ASN A 217 -17.15 -0.43 -4.77
C ASN A 217 -18.01 0.77 -4.32
N LYS A 218 -17.80 1.23 -3.09
CA LYS A 218 -18.51 2.37 -2.50
C LYS A 218 -17.56 3.51 -2.10
N ALA A 219 -16.31 3.46 -2.54
CA ALA A 219 -15.33 4.49 -2.22
C ALA A 219 -15.68 5.81 -2.92
N PRO A 220 -15.32 6.96 -2.32
CA PRO A 220 -15.31 8.24 -3.02
C PRO A 220 -14.48 8.17 -4.32
N SER A 221 -14.78 9.10 -5.24
CA SER A 221 -14.08 9.17 -6.52
C SER A 221 -12.57 9.36 -6.33
N GLY A 222 -11.75 8.73 -7.17
CA GLY A 222 -10.29 8.84 -7.14
C GLY A 222 -9.60 7.84 -6.21
N PHE A 223 -10.27 7.33 -5.17
CA PHE A 223 -9.67 6.46 -4.15
C PHE A 223 -9.05 5.20 -4.74
N PHE A 224 -9.80 4.50 -5.58
CA PHE A 224 -9.31 3.27 -6.19
C PHE A 224 -8.18 3.52 -7.21
N ALA A 225 -8.24 4.64 -7.94
CA ALA A 225 -7.18 5.02 -8.88
C ALA A 225 -5.88 5.30 -8.14
N TYR A 226 -5.95 6.08 -7.06
CA TYR A 226 -4.84 6.38 -6.18
C TYR A 226 -4.25 5.11 -5.54
N ALA A 227 -5.09 4.26 -4.94
CA ALA A 227 -4.63 3.03 -4.31
C ALA A 227 -3.92 2.09 -5.31
N ARG A 228 -4.41 2.02 -6.55
CA ARG A 228 -3.75 1.27 -7.61
C ARG A 228 -2.39 1.87 -7.99
N GLU A 229 -2.29 3.19 -8.05
CA GLU A 229 -1.02 3.87 -8.33
C GLU A 229 0.01 3.59 -7.23
N GLN A 230 -0.38 3.71 -5.96
CA GLN A 230 0.49 3.35 -4.84
C GLN A 230 0.89 1.87 -4.89
N TRP A 231 -0.04 0.96 -5.20
CA TRP A 231 0.29 -0.45 -5.41
C TRP A 231 1.39 -0.61 -6.48
N LYS A 232 1.21 -0.01 -7.66
CA LYS A 232 2.19 -0.08 -8.76
C LYS A 232 3.53 0.54 -8.43
N LYS A 233 3.56 1.61 -7.63
CA LYS A 233 4.80 2.25 -7.16
C LYS A 233 5.67 1.31 -6.32
N PHE A 234 5.07 0.41 -5.55
CA PHE A 234 5.77 -0.45 -4.58
C PHE A 234 5.77 -1.94 -4.92
N GLU A 235 5.07 -2.38 -5.97
CA GLU A 235 4.88 -3.82 -6.24
C GLU A 235 6.16 -4.56 -6.61
N THR A 236 7.18 -3.90 -7.14
CA THR A 236 8.38 -4.60 -7.63
C THR A 236 9.38 -4.87 -6.51
N GLU A 237 9.70 -6.14 -6.30
CA GLU A 237 10.81 -6.56 -5.45
C GLU A 237 12.11 -6.54 -6.27
N LYS A 238 13.05 -5.66 -5.91
CA LYS A 238 14.40 -5.72 -6.48
C LYS A 238 15.17 -6.85 -5.79
N ALA A 239 15.28 -8.00 -6.46
CA ALA A 239 16.15 -9.07 -6.00
C ALA A 239 17.62 -8.68 -6.24
N GLY A 240 18.36 -8.39 -5.15
CA GLY A 240 19.81 -8.20 -5.15
C GLY A 240 20.30 -6.84 -5.65
N GLU A 241 20.63 -5.96 -4.71
CA GLU A 241 21.84 -5.12 -4.78
C GLU A 241 22.84 -5.65 -3.75
#